data_AF-A0A940FRN0-F1
#
_entry.id   AF-A0A940FRN0-F1
#
_cell.length_a   1.000
_cell.length_b   1.000
_cell.length_c   1.000
_cell.angle_alpha   90.00
_cell.angle_beta   90.00
_cell.angle_gamma   90.00
#
_symmetry.space_group_name_H-M   'P 1'
#
loop_
_entity.id
_entity.type
_entity.pdbx_description
1 polymer ?
#
loop_
_entity_poly.entity_id
_entity_poly.type
_entity_poly.pdbx_seq_one_letter_code
_entity_poly.pdbx_strand_id
1 'polypeptide(L)'
;MKREISRRQFIRTSALGTSGVIALGINTKSNFKKEADVIIDSHCHAWPYWPYTPEVPDPGSRGTAEQLINQMNLWGVDQATIVSAQIEHNPGNNKYVAEAVKKYPTRLHQYADIDSVWSKTYHTPGAALRLENAVNNFPIKGFTHYLS
;
A
#
# COMPACT_ATOMS: atom_id res chain seq x y z
N MET A 1 -34.68 -6.50 -17.98
CA MET A 1 -33.47 -7.19 -18.46
C MET A 1 -32.62 -6.20 -19.25
N LYS A 2 -31.71 -5.49 -18.58
CA LYS A 2 -30.71 -4.62 -19.22
C LYS A 2 -29.35 -5.29 -19.02
N ARG A 3 -28.70 -5.72 -20.11
CA ARG A 3 -27.32 -6.26 -20.06
C ARG A 3 -26.37 -5.08 -20.24
N GLU A 4 -25.62 -4.76 -19.20
CA GLU A 4 -24.49 -3.84 -19.29
C GLU A 4 -23.37 -4.49 -20.10
N ILE A 5 -22.88 -3.75 -21.09
CA ILE A 5 -21.71 -4.09 -21.88
C ILE A 5 -20.50 -3.65 -21.05
N SER A 6 -19.75 -4.64 -20.53
CA SER A 6 -18.51 -4.40 -19.81
C SER A 6 -17.43 -3.83 -20.75
N ARG A 7 -16.76 -2.75 -20.29
CA ARG A 7 -15.70 -1.97 -20.96
C ARG A 7 -14.45 -2.74 -21.43
N ARG A 8 -14.47 -4.08 -21.45
CA ARG A 8 -13.30 -4.92 -21.80
C ARG A 8 -13.27 -5.42 -23.24
N GLN A 9 -14.13 -4.91 -24.12
CA GLN A 9 -14.18 -5.34 -25.53
C GLN A 9 -13.36 -4.47 -26.50
N PHE A 10 -12.58 -3.50 -26.02
CA PHE A 10 -11.94 -2.50 -26.89
C PHE A 10 -10.46 -2.73 -27.24
N ILE A 11 -9.88 -3.89 -26.93
CA ILE A 11 -8.51 -4.19 -27.37
C ILE A 11 -8.47 -5.59 -27.94
N ARG A 12 -8.77 -5.72 -29.24
CA ARG A 12 -8.29 -6.79 -30.14
C ARG A 12 -8.83 -6.61 -31.56
N THR A 13 -8.31 -5.62 -32.29
CA THR A 13 -8.42 -5.60 -33.75
C THR A 13 -7.28 -4.80 -34.38
N SER A 14 -6.14 -5.45 -34.62
CA SER A 14 -5.25 -5.18 -35.77
C SER A 14 -3.93 -5.97 -35.65
N ALA A 15 -3.94 -7.22 -36.11
CA ALA A 15 -2.74 -7.92 -36.62
C ALA A 15 -3.18 -9.24 -37.27
N LEU A 16 -3.81 -9.16 -38.44
CA LEU A 16 -3.95 -10.30 -39.34
C LEU A 16 -2.94 -10.10 -40.48
N GLY A 17 -1.73 -10.61 -40.27
CA GLY A 17 -0.76 -10.88 -41.32
C GLY A 17 -0.87 -12.36 -41.70
N THR A 18 -1.20 -12.61 -42.95
CA THR A 18 -1.29 -13.92 -43.60
C THR A 18 0.03 -14.69 -43.60
N SER A 19 0.02 -15.94 -43.14
CA SER A 19 0.74 -17.08 -43.73
C SER A 19 0.31 -18.37 -43.04
N GLY A 20 -0.16 -19.34 -43.82
CA GLY A 20 -0.61 -20.64 -43.34
C GLY A 20 0.55 -21.52 -42.90
N VAL A 21 0.36 -22.21 -41.76
CA VAL A 21 1.16 -23.37 -41.36
C VAL A 21 0.21 -24.43 -40.79
N ILE A 22 0.45 -25.65 -41.24
CA ILE A 22 -0.28 -26.90 -41.01
C ILE A 22 -0.49 -27.17 -39.51
N ALA A 23 -1.73 -27.47 -39.14
CA ALA A 23 -2.09 -27.91 -37.79
C ALA A 23 -1.64 -29.35 -37.54
N LEU A 24 -0.45 -29.52 -36.96
CA LEU A 24 -0.12 -30.72 -36.18
C LEU A 24 -0.64 -30.51 -34.76
N GLY A 25 -1.68 -31.25 -34.40
CA GLY A 25 -2.32 -31.19 -33.09
C GLY A 25 -1.39 -31.58 -31.97
N ILE A 26 -0.71 -30.59 -31.38
CA ILE A 26 -0.15 -30.71 -30.04
C ILE A 26 -1.17 -30.04 -29.12
N ASN A 27 -1.86 -30.84 -28.32
CA ASN A 27 -2.71 -30.35 -27.25
C ASN A 27 -1.83 -29.77 -26.13
N THR A 28 -1.23 -28.61 -26.37
CA THR A 28 -0.60 -27.80 -25.32
C THR A 28 -1.67 -27.02 -24.59
N LYS A 29 -2.56 -27.71 -23.87
CA LYS A 29 -3.21 -27.07 -22.71
C LYS A 29 -2.12 -26.91 -21.65
N SER A 30 -1.28 -25.90 -21.84
CA SER A 30 -0.39 -25.43 -20.79
C SER A 30 -1.29 -25.01 -19.63
N ASN A 31 -1.33 -25.84 -18.58
CA ASN A 31 -1.96 -25.51 -17.31
C ASN A 31 -1.13 -24.44 -16.58
N PHE A 32 -0.93 -23.28 -17.21
CA PHE A 32 -0.56 -22.10 -16.46
C PHE A 32 -1.79 -21.72 -15.64
N LYS A 33 -1.80 -22.13 -14.36
CA LYS A 33 -2.55 -21.36 -13.37
C LYS A 33 -2.05 -19.93 -13.56
N LYS A 34 -2.93 -19.03 -14.02
CA LYS A 34 -2.64 -17.60 -13.99
C LYS A 34 -2.29 -17.31 -12.53
N GLU A 35 -1.04 -16.93 -12.25
CA GLU A 35 -0.72 -16.42 -10.93
C GLU A 35 -1.75 -15.33 -10.62
N ALA A 36 -2.34 -15.40 -9.43
CA ALA A 36 -3.29 -14.38 -9.01
C ALA A 36 -2.59 -13.02 -9.14
N ASP A 37 -3.26 -12.05 -9.77
CA ASP A 37 -2.67 -10.72 -9.95
C ASP A 37 -2.38 -10.15 -8.55
N VAL A 38 -1.12 -9.83 -8.25
CA VAL A 38 -0.73 -9.27 -6.94
C VAL A 38 -1.24 -7.83 -6.85
N ILE A 39 -2.05 -7.54 -5.83
CA ILE A 39 -2.56 -6.19 -5.56
C ILE A 39 -1.77 -5.56 -4.42
N ILE A 40 -1.14 -4.43 -4.73
CA ILE A 40 -0.38 -3.63 -3.75
C ILE A 40 -1.07 -2.29 -3.57
N ASP A 41 -1.47 -1.99 -2.34
CA ASP A 41 -1.90 -0.65 -1.94
C ASP A 41 -0.67 0.24 -1.73
N SER A 42 -0.49 1.22 -2.61
CA SER A 42 0.67 2.12 -2.61
C SER A 42 0.55 3.28 -1.62
N HIS A 43 -0.58 3.47 -0.93
CA HIS A 43 -0.72 4.53 0.05
C HIS A 43 -1.88 4.25 1.01
N CYS A 44 -1.55 3.79 2.20
CA CYS A 44 -2.51 3.73 3.31
C CYS A 44 -1.89 4.23 4.61
N HIS A 45 -2.72 4.25 5.66
CA HIS A 45 -2.32 4.68 6.98
C HIS A 45 -2.76 3.67 8.03
N ALA A 46 -1.99 3.64 9.12
CA ALA A 46 -2.37 2.97 10.35
C ALA A 46 -1.95 3.83 11.54
N TRP A 47 -2.81 3.89 12.55
CA TRP A 47 -2.60 4.64 13.78
C TRP A 47 -3.15 3.87 14.98
N PRO A 48 -2.49 3.92 16.14
CA PRO A 48 -3.04 3.37 17.38
C PRO A 48 -4.27 4.15 17.88
N TYR A 49 -4.44 5.41 17.45
CA TYR A 49 -5.61 6.22 17.75
C TYR A 49 -6.06 7.03 16.53
N TRP A 50 -7.35 7.02 16.21
CA TRP A 50 -7.91 7.73 15.06
C TRP A 50 -7.63 9.24 15.13
N PRO A 51 -6.97 9.85 14.13
CA PRO A 51 -6.48 11.23 14.25
C PRO A 51 -7.47 12.30 13.76
N TYR A 52 -8.56 11.92 13.09
CA TYR A 52 -9.43 12.88 12.39
C TYR A 52 -10.70 13.23 13.17
N THR A 53 -11.20 14.44 12.89
CA THR A 53 -12.53 14.90 13.28
C THR A 53 -13.52 14.79 12.11
N PRO A 54 -14.81 14.51 12.36
CA PRO A 54 -15.40 14.16 13.66
C PRO A 54 -14.87 12.83 14.19
N GLU A 55 -14.91 12.66 15.51
CA GLU A 55 -14.50 11.41 16.16
C GLU A 55 -15.36 10.23 15.67
N VAL A 56 -14.73 9.06 15.60
CA VAL A 56 -15.41 7.78 15.42
C VAL A 56 -15.79 7.19 16.78
N PRO A 57 -16.80 6.32 16.88
CA PRO A 57 -17.19 5.71 18.16
C PRO A 57 -16.09 4.87 18.84
N ASP A 58 -15.10 4.40 18.08
CA ASP A 58 -14.08 3.44 18.51
C ASP A 58 -12.65 3.86 18.07
N PRO A 59 -12.16 5.03 18.49
CA PRO A 59 -10.94 5.63 17.93
C PRO A 59 -9.68 4.80 18.19
N GLY A 60 -9.64 4.00 19.26
CA GLY A 60 -8.52 3.12 19.59
C GLY A 60 -8.44 1.82 18.79
N SER A 61 -9.47 1.48 18.00
CA SER A 61 -9.48 0.27 17.14
C SER A 61 -9.60 0.60 15.66
N ARG A 62 -10.28 1.71 15.32
CA ARG A 62 -10.66 2.05 13.94
C ARG A 62 -9.49 2.12 12.96
N GLY A 63 -8.36 2.67 13.39
CA GLY A 63 -7.19 2.94 12.52
C GLY A 63 -6.04 1.95 12.65
N THR A 64 -6.20 0.87 13.43
CA THR A 64 -5.08 -0.01 13.79
C THR A 64 -4.53 -0.82 12.61
N ALA A 65 -3.26 -1.24 12.68
CA ALA A 65 -2.64 -2.11 11.70
C ALA A 65 -3.37 -3.47 11.58
N GLU A 66 -3.89 -4.01 12.69
CA GLU A 66 -4.74 -5.20 12.69
C GLU A 66 -6.02 -4.98 11.89
N GLN A 67 -6.66 -3.82 12.05
CA GLN A 67 -7.83 -3.45 11.27
C GLN A 67 -7.48 -3.33 9.77
N LEU A 68 -6.34 -2.74 9.44
CA LEU A 68 -5.84 -2.68 8.07
C LEU A 68 -5.63 -4.09 7.47
N ILE A 69 -4.96 -5.01 8.18
CA ILE A 69 -4.77 -6.39 7.74
C ILE A 69 -6.11 -7.09 7.50
N ASN A 70 -7.09 -6.89 8.38
CA ASN A 70 -8.44 -7.42 8.21
C ASN A 70 -9.09 -6.90 6.92
N GLN A 71 -9.00 -5.59 6.65
CA GLN A 71 -9.51 -5.01 5.41
C GLN A 71 -8.78 -5.55 4.18
N MET A 72 -7.44 -5.63 4.22
CA MET A 72 -6.65 -6.19 3.13
C MET A 72 -7.09 -7.62 2.79
N ASN A 73 -7.33 -8.47 3.80
CA ASN A 73 -7.80 -9.83 3.60
C ASN A 73 -9.23 -9.88 2.98
N LEU A 74 -10.13 -9.00 3.41
CA LEU A 74 -11.49 -8.92 2.88
C LEU A 74 -11.52 -8.50 1.41
N TRP A 75 -10.61 -7.62 1.00
CA TRP A 75 -10.58 -7.03 -0.34
C TRP A 75 -9.54 -7.63 -1.28
N GLY A 76 -8.78 -8.64 -0.83
CA GLY A 76 -7.77 -9.30 -1.65
C GLY A 76 -6.55 -8.40 -1.95
N VAL A 77 -6.15 -7.54 -1.01
CA VAL A 77 -4.92 -6.75 -1.09
C VAL A 77 -3.77 -7.56 -0.50
N ASP A 78 -2.76 -7.85 -1.32
CA ASP A 78 -1.64 -8.70 -0.93
C ASP A 78 -0.61 -7.93 -0.10
N GLN A 79 -0.31 -6.68 -0.46
CA GLN A 79 0.68 -5.86 0.25
C GLN A 79 0.24 -4.40 0.36
N ALA A 80 0.76 -3.69 1.34
CA ALA A 80 0.48 -2.28 1.54
C ALA A 80 1.71 -1.50 2.00
N THR A 81 1.91 -0.30 1.46
CA THR A 81 2.84 0.68 2.00
C THR A 81 2.11 1.63 2.95
N ILE A 82 2.52 1.63 4.21
CA ILE A 82 1.96 2.48 5.25
C ILE A 82 2.77 3.76 5.35
N VAL A 83 2.13 4.89 5.11
CA VAL A 83 2.67 6.21 5.44
C VAL A 83 2.49 6.45 6.93
N SER A 84 3.60 6.50 7.66
CA SER A 84 3.69 6.66 9.12
C SER A 84 3.38 8.07 9.60
N ALA A 85 2.32 8.69 9.06
CA ALA A 85 1.96 10.08 9.34
C ALA A 85 1.82 10.32 10.86
N GLN A 86 2.63 11.23 11.39
CA GLN A 86 2.66 11.53 12.83
C GLN A 86 1.68 12.68 13.12
N ILE A 87 0.39 12.35 13.12
CA ILE A 87 -0.74 13.29 13.19
C ILE A 87 -1.35 13.28 14.60
N GLU A 88 -1.58 14.48 15.16
CA GLU A 88 -2.33 14.71 16.41
C GLU A 88 -1.88 13.78 17.55
N HIS A 89 -2.76 12.87 17.98
CA HIS A 89 -2.57 11.91 19.06
C HIS A 89 -1.46 10.87 18.79
N ASN A 90 -0.84 10.87 17.61
CA ASN A 90 0.09 9.85 17.15
C ASN A 90 1.51 10.39 16.85
N PRO A 91 2.16 11.14 17.76
CA PRO A 91 3.50 11.71 17.50
C PRO A 91 4.60 10.64 17.39
N GLY A 92 4.32 9.38 17.74
CA GLY A 92 5.26 8.25 17.66
C GLY A 92 4.95 7.26 16.54
N ASN A 93 4.20 7.66 15.51
CA ASN A 93 3.65 6.71 14.54
C ASN A 93 4.72 5.95 13.73
N ASN A 94 5.92 6.53 13.54
CA ASN A 94 7.05 5.80 12.95
C ASN A 94 7.38 4.51 13.71
N LYS A 95 7.41 4.57 15.05
CA LYS A 95 7.68 3.39 15.88
C LYS A 95 6.52 2.40 15.80
N TYR A 96 5.28 2.88 15.87
CA TYR A 96 4.10 2.02 15.78
C TYR A 96 4.08 1.21 14.47
N VAL A 97 4.26 1.87 13.34
CA VAL A 97 4.28 1.20 12.03
C VAL A 97 5.49 0.28 11.89
N ALA A 98 6.66 0.64 12.42
CA ALA A 98 7.83 -0.25 12.42
C ALA A 98 7.54 -1.57 13.16
N GLU A 99 6.85 -1.53 14.31
CA GLU A 99 6.42 -2.74 15.02
C GLU A 99 5.35 -3.53 14.23
N ALA A 100 4.43 -2.85 13.54
CA ALA A 100 3.46 -3.50 12.66
C ALA A 100 4.14 -4.21 11.49
N VAL A 101 5.16 -3.61 10.86
CA VAL A 101 5.96 -4.24 9.81
C VAL A 101 6.70 -5.47 10.34
N LYS A 102 7.27 -5.42 11.55
CA LYS A 102 7.89 -6.61 12.17
C LYS A 102 6.88 -7.74 12.37
N LYS A 103 5.63 -7.41 12.72
CA LYS A 103 4.55 -8.38 12.90
C LYS A 103 4.04 -8.96 11.58
N TYR A 104 4.04 -8.17 10.50
CA TYR A 104 3.53 -8.56 9.17
C TYR A 104 4.55 -8.28 8.03
N PRO A 105 5.75 -8.87 8.08
CA PRO A 105 6.91 -8.42 7.30
C PRO A 105 6.81 -8.64 5.78
N THR A 106 5.90 -9.50 5.33
CA THR A 106 5.64 -9.76 3.90
C THR A 106 4.40 -9.03 3.38
N ARG A 107 3.64 -8.38 4.27
CA ARG A 107 2.37 -7.73 3.94
C ARG A 107 2.46 -6.21 4.05
N LEU A 108 3.23 -5.70 5.01
CA LEU A 108 3.29 -4.27 5.32
C LEU A 108 4.70 -3.73 5.08
N HIS A 109 4.77 -2.54 4.49
CA HIS A 109 6.02 -1.82 4.23
C HIS A 109 5.93 -0.41 4.79
N GLN A 110 6.97 0.05 5.47
CA GLN A 110 6.93 1.36 6.13
C GLN A 110 7.50 2.47 5.25
N TYR A 111 6.74 3.55 5.09
CA TYR A 111 7.25 4.85 4.67
C TYR A 111 7.30 5.77 5.89
N ALA A 112 8.51 6.06 6.39
CA ALA A 112 8.70 6.87 7.58
C ALA A 112 8.32 8.33 7.34
N ASP A 113 7.72 8.96 8.34
CA ASP A 113 7.46 10.39 8.34
C ASP A 113 8.65 11.13 8.96
N ILE A 114 9.43 11.82 8.15
CA ILE A 114 10.69 12.46 8.59
C ILE A 114 10.54 13.97 8.80
N ASP A 115 9.43 14.56 8.34
CA ASP A 115 9.19 16.00 8.41
C ASP A 115 7.69 16.34 8.41
N SER A 116 6.97 15.71 9.33
CA SER A 116 5.55 15.96 9.59
C SER A 116 5.26 17.44 9.85
N VAL A 117 4.20 17.99 9.24
CA VAL A 117 3.67 19.33 9.55
C VAL A 117 3.20 19.48 11.00
N TRP A 118 2.89 18.36 11.66
CA TRP A 118 2.54 18.32 13.09
C TRP A 118 3.76 18.19 14.00
N SER A 119 4.97 18.00 13.44
CA SER A 119 6.21 17.94 14.23
C SER A 119 6.73 19.32 14.58
N LYS A 120 7.36 19.44 15.75
CA LYS A 120 8.15 20.63 16.15
C LYS A 120 9.34 20.90 15.22
N THR A 121 9.76 19.90 14.45
CA THR A 121 10.87 20.00 13.50
C THR A 121 10.42 20.26 12.07
N TYR A 122 9.14 20.52 11.83
CA TYR A 122 8.62 20.80 10.51
C TYR A 122 9.35 21.97 9.85
N HIS A 123 9.88 21.76 8.65
CA HIS A 123 10.61 22.79 7.88
C HIS A 123 11.79 23.43 8.62
N THR A 124 12.31 22.76 9.65
CA THR A 124 13.56 23.17 10.28
C THR A 124 14.75 22.45 9.64
N PRO A 125 15.96 23.05 9.61
CA PRO A 125 17.16 22.38 9.14
C PRO A 125 17.36 21.00 9.78
N GLY A 126 17.96 20.06 9.03
CA GLY A 126 18.29 18.72 9.54
C GLY A 126 17.41 17.56 9.05
N ALA A 127 16.57 17.75 8.03
CA ALA A 127 15.75 16.68 7.46
C ALA A 127 16.58 15.47 6.96
N ALA A 128 17.76 15.70 6.38
CA ALA A 128 18.66 14.63 5.96
C ALA A 128 19.12 13.75 7.15
N LEU A 129 19.46 14.37 8.28
CA LEU A 129 19.83 13.66 9.51
C LEU A 129 18.61 12.91 10.10
N ARG A 130 17.40 13.48 10.01
CA ARG A 130 16.17 12.79 10.41
C ARG A 130 15.91 11.54 9.55
N LEU A 131 16.16 11.63 8.24
CA LEU A 131 16.10 10.48 7.33
C LEU A 131 17.15 9.41 7.69
N GLU A 132 18.40 9.81 7.91
CA GLU A 132 19.47 8.88 8.33
C GLU A 132 19.10 8.16 9.63
N ASN A 133 18.59 8.90 10.62
CA ASN A 133 18.08 8.31 11.85
C ASN A 133 16.92 7.34 11.60
N ALA A 134 16.00 7.66 10.70
CA ALA A 134 14.90 6.74 10.36
C ALA A 134 15.40 5.44 9.71
N VAL A 135 16.36 5.53 8.77
CA VAL A 135 17.01 4.36 8.14
C VAL A 135 17.71 3.48 9.17
N ASN A 136 18.40 4.09 10.14
CA ASN A 136 19.17 3.36 11.15
C ASN A 136 18.29 2.67 12.21
N ASN A 137 17.06 3.15 12.44
CA ASN A 137 16.20 2.67 13.52
C ASN A 137 15.00 1.84 13.05
N PHE A 138 14.60 1.95 11.78
CA PHE A 138 13.36 1.35 11.27
C PHE A 138 13.58 0.62 9.94
N PRO A 139 12.79 -0.43 9.65
CA PRO A 139 12.89 -1.20 8.40
C PRO A 139 12.19 -0.49 7.22
N ILE A 140 12.52 0.78 6.99
CA ILE A 140 11.80 1.63 6.04
C ILE A 140 12.08 1.22 4.59
N LYS A 141 11.06 1.34 3.75
CA LYS A 141 11.15 1.19 2.28
C LYS A 141 11.05 2.52 1.55
N GLY A 142 10.78 3.60 2.29
CA GLY A 142 10.64 4.95 1.78
C GLY A 142 10.43 5.93 2.93
N PHE A 143 10.22 7.19 2.59
CA PHE A 143 9.91 8.24 3.55
C PHE A 143 8.92 9.24 2.95
N THR A 144 8.31 10.05 3.81
CA THR A 144 7.41 11.14 3.45
C THR A 144 7.94 12.47 3.98
N HIS A 145 7.74 13.51 3.19
CA HIS A 145 8.17 14.88 3.46
C HIS A 145 7.11 15.83 2.91
N TYR A 146 6.75 16.86 3.68
CA TYR A 146 5.68 17.80 3.35
C TYR A 146 6.30 19.06 2.73
N LEU A 147 5.81 19.47 1.55
CA LEU A 147 6.43 20.53 0.74
C LEU A 147 5.86 21.94 0.96
N SER A 148 4.86 22.10 1.84
CA SER A 148 4.02 23.31 1.94
C SER A 148 4.61 24.43 2.78
#